data_AF-A0A3G7Y8F8-F1
#
_entry.id   AF-A0A3G7Y8F8-F1
#
_cell.length_a   1.000
_cell.length_b   1.000
_cell.length_c   1.000
_cell.angle_alpha   90.00
_cell.angle_beta   90.00
_cell.angle_gamma   90.00
#
_symmetry.space_group_name_H-M   'P 1'
#
loop_
_entity.id
_entity.type
_entity.pdbx_description
1 polymer ?
#
loop_
_entity_poly.entity_id
_entity_poly.type
_entity_poly.pdbx_seq_one_letter_code
_entity_poly.pdbx_strand_id
1 'polypeptide(L)' 'MPTVQIMSVIGSAVPAPLRKLGLLACWYVVRDGEPISGPLTSLSDAQMQRQLAADCWLEA' A
#
# COMPACT_ATOMS: atom_id res chain seq x y z
N MET A 1 -18.82 -6.01 0.66
CA MET A 1 -18.09 -4.91 0.01
C MET A 1 -16.63 -5.08 0.36
N PRO A 2 -15.74 -5.41 -0.60
CA PRO A 2 -14.33 -5.61 -0.31
C PRO A 2 -13.73 -4.32 0.23
N THR A 3 -13.16 -4.37 1.43
CA THR A 3 -12.64 -3.16 2.07
C THR A 3 -11.17 -2.99 1.66
N VAL A 4 -10.92 -2.02 0.78
CA VAL A 4 -9.55 -1.65 0.39
C VAL A 4 -9.05 -0.55 1.33
N GLN A 5 -7.96 -0.84 2.04
CA GLN A 5 -7.33 0.03 3.03
C GLN A 5 -5.86 0.29 2.70
N ILE A 6 -5.31 1.38 3.21
CA ILE A 6 -3.88 1.67 3.12
C ILE A 6 -3.26 1.36 4.48
N MET A 7 -2.30 0.43 4.50
CA MET A 7 -1.53 0.09 5.67
C MET A 7 -0.19 0.84 5.64
N SER A 8 0.06 1.64 6.67
CA SER A 8 1.33 2.35 6.85
C SER A 8 2.29 1.48 7.65
N VAL A 9 3.49 1.25 7.09
CA VAL A 9 4.55 0.44 7.69
C VAL A 9 5.74 1.36 7.93
N ILE A 10 6.16 1.50 9.19
CA ILE A 10 7.15 2.49 9.61
C ILE A 10 8.28 1.82 10.40
N GLY A 11 9.50 2.30 10.24
CA GLY A 11 10.66 1.86 11.03
C GLY A 11 11.13 0.44 10.67
N SER A 12 11.25 -0.44 11.67
CA SER A 12 11.83 -1.78 11.49
C SER A 12 10.99 -2.71 10.61
N ALA A 13 9.67 -2.47 10.54
CA ALA A 13 8.76 -3.21 9.69
C ALA A 13 8.92 -2.86 8.20
N VAL A 14 9.64 -1.78 7.87
CA VAL A 14 9.98 -1.41 6.48
C VAL A 14 10.98 -2.42 5.91
N PRO A 15 10.78 -2.91 4.67
CA PRO A 15 11.69 -3.82 3.98
C PRO A 15 13.14 -3.31 3.98
N ALA A 16 14.09 -4.21 4.20
CA ALA A 16 15.52 -3.88 4.22
C ALA A 16 16.02 -3.13 2.95
N PRO A 17 15.54 -3.44 1.73
CA PRO A 17 15.92 -2.69 0.54
C PRO A 17 15.51 -1.21 0.60
N LEU A 18 14.31 -0.90 1.09
CA LEU A 18 13.83 0.48 1.20
C LEU A 18 14.51 1.25 2.33
N ARG A 19 14.81 0.58 3.45
CA ARG A 19 15.62 1.19 4.53
C ARG A 19 17.03 1.57 4.06
N LYS A 20 17.66 0.74 3.21
CA LYS A 20 18.97 1.07 2.63
C LYS A 20 18.92 2.32 1.74
N LEU A 21 17.75 2.63 1.17
CA LEU A 21 17.51 3.86 0.40
C LEU A 21 17.22 5.08 1.29
N GLY A 22 17.21 4.93 2.62
CA GLY A 22 16.89 6.00 3.57
C GLY A 22 15.40 6.23 3.81
N LEU A 23 14.53 5.34 3.32
CA LEU A 23 13.09 5.45 3.53
C LEU A 23 12.71 4.95 4.91
N LEU A 24 12.00 5.79 5.67
CA LEU A 24 11.56 5.53 7.03
C LEU A 24 10.14 4.95 7.09
N ALA A 25 9.39 5.03 5.99
CA ALA A 25 8.02 4.56 5.87
C ALA A 25 7.76 3.97 4.48
N CYS A 26 6.90 2.96 4.43
CA CYS A 26 6.30 2.46 3.20
C CYS A 26 4.81 2.20 3.41
N TRP A 27 4.07 2.18 2.30
CA TRP A 27 2.63 1.96 2.30
C TRP A 27 2.29 0.72 1.49
N TYR A 28 1.29 -0.02 1.97
CA TYR A 28 0.72 -1.16 1.28
C TYR A 28 -0.76 -0.93 1.09
N VAL A 29 -1.29 -1.37 -0.04
CA VAL A 29 -2.74 -1.45 -0.23
C VAL A 29 -3.16 -2.85 0.17
N VAL A 30 -4.05 -2.93 1.15
CA VAL A 30 -4.53 -4.18 1.73
C VAL A 30 -6.02 -4.29 1.45
N ARG A 31 -6.46 -5.48 1.03
CA ARG A 31 -7.85 -5.79 0.74
C ARG A 31 -8.24 -7.01 1.55
N ASP A 32 -9.28 -6.87 2.37
CA ASP A 32 -9.80 -7.95 3.21
C ASP A 32 -8.71 -8.65 4.07
N GLY A 33 -7.68 -7.90 4.45
CA GLY A 33 -6.54 -8.40 5.24
C GLY A 33 -5.34 -8.89 4.41
N GLU A 34 -5.44 -8.99 3.09
CA GLU A 34 -4.35 -9.40 2.22
C GLU A 34 -3.70 -8.21 1.50
N PRO A 35 -2.37 -8.06 1.52
CA PRO A 35 -1.68 -7.01 0.78
C PRO A 35 -1.77 -7.28 -0.73
N ILE A 36 -2.51 -6.43 -1.44
CA ILE A 36 -2.69 -6.51 -2.90
C ILE A 36 -1.70 -5.62 -3.67
N SER A 37 -1.06 -4.65 -3.01
CA SER A 37 -0.05 -3.79 -3.62
C SER A 37 0.97 -3.29 -2.59
N GLY A 38 2.17 -2.96 -3.07
CA GLY A 38 3.29 -2.42 -2.31
C GLY A 38 4.58 -3.24 -2.42
N PRO A 39 5.70 -2.74 -1.83
CA PRO A 39 5.80 -1.54 -1.00
C PRO A 39 5.86 -0.23 -1.80
N LEU A 40 4.98 0.70 -1.47
CA LEU A 40 4.95 2.05 -2.04
C LEU A 40 5.74 3.00 -1.15
N THR A 41 6.50 3.91 -1.75
CA THR A 41 7.37 4.85 -1.03
C THR A 41 6.70 6.20 -0.79
N SER A 42 5.48 6.40 -1.31
CA SER A 42 4.69 7.62 -1.15
C SER A 42 3.25 7.28 -0.79
N LEU A 43 2.66 8.07 0.10
CA LEU A 43 1.22 7.99 0.43
C LEU A 43 0.36 8.23 -0.82
N SER A 44 0.75 9.18 -1.68
CA SER A 44 0.01 9.54 -2.88
C SER A 44 -0.11 8.36 -3.86
N ASP A 45 0.97 7.61 -4.06
CA ASP A 45 0.97 6.39 -4.87
C ASP A 45 0.03 5.33 -4.27
N ALA A 46 0.01 5.20 -2.94
CA ALA A 46 -0.89 4.29 -2.24
C ALA A 46 -2.36 4.70 -2.34
N GLN A 47 -2.65 6.00 -2.34
CA GLN A 47 -4.00 6.53 -2.58
C GLN A 47 -4.45 6.27 -4.01
N MET A 48 -3.58 6.52 -5.00
CA MET A 48 -3.87 6.24 -6.40
C MET A 48 -4.12 4.75 -6.63
N GLN A 49 -3.26 3.89 -6.08
CA GLN A 49 -3.43 2.43 -6.15
C GLN A 49 -4.71 1.95 -5.45
N ARG A 50 -5.05 2.51 -4.29
CA ARG A 50 -6.32 2.21 -3.61
C ARG A 50 -7.53 2.63 -4.43
N GLN A 51 -7.47 3.78 -5.10
CA GLN A 51 -8.54 4.28 -5.95
C GLN A 51 -8.71 3.37 -7.19
N LEU A 52 -7.62 3.07 -7.89
CA LEU A 52 -7.59 2.10 -9.00
C LEU A 52 -8.13 0.73 -8.57
N ALA A 53 -7.73 0.24 -7.40
CA ALA A 53 -8.22 -1.03 -6.85
C ALA A 53 -9.67 -0.95 -6.33
N ALA A 54 -10.25 0.23 -6.17
CA ALA A 54 -11.68 0.39 -5.93
C ALA A 54 -12.45 0.45 -7.27
N ASP A 55 -11.91 1.16 -8.26
CA ASP A 55 -12.51 1.37 -9.58
C ASP A 55 -12.51 0.10 -10.43
N CYS A 56 -11.41 -0.67 -10.46
CA CYS A 56 -11.37 -1.98 -11.14
C CYS A 56 -12.36 -3.00 -10.57
N TRP A 57 -12.93 -2.76 -9.39
CA TRP A 57 -13.94 -3.62 -8.77
C TRP A 57 -15.38 -3.13 -8.95
N LEU A 58 -15.58 -1.91 -9.49
CA LEU A 58 -16.91 -1.42 -9.85
C LEU A 58 -17.43 -2.02 -11.17
N GLU A 59 -16.54 -2.61 -11.96
CA GLU A 59 -16.82 -3.16 -13.30
C GLU A 59 -16.88 -4.71 -13.33
N ALA A 60 -17.10 -5.38 -12.19
CA ALA A 60 -17.12 -6.85 -12.07
C ALA A 60 -18.44 -7.40 -11.51
#